data_AF-A0A7S0PRR2-F1
#
_entry.id   AF-A0A7S0PRR2-F1
#
_cell.length_a   1.000
_cell.length_b   1.000
_cell.length_c   1.000
_cell.angle_alpha   90.00
_cell.angle_beta   90.00
_cell.angle_gamma   90.00
#
_symmetry.space_group_name_H-M   'P 1'
#
loop_
_entity.id
_entity.type
_entity.pdbx_description
1 polymer ?
#
loop_
_entity_poly.entity_id
_entity_poly.type
_entity_poly.pdbx_seq_one_letter_code
_entity_poly.pdbx_strand_id
1 'polypeptide(L)'
;MATRTAHTGARTRALRACAIVAVAFVARRAVYARKNAANDDGVRDVGDEDDAMVLHEIARVNAIATTITVPALMRRALRTTRQQSAISGADDVTRRLAHAVAGLMSASAIDALARVTLHLIARRMYVDADRGAHEAATLTESDKARALGVVLERFTRDGARELVRIARAVAEKIVKSDGFATLRSWSSADAERFMREARETVRTAMSMPSDVFVDAKNAKLPFERDGRRELKNRAFPSWETLLLPERVDGLNAAMRELVNEIRLVVRSPHFVVAVNAAMDAAWRAHAEVLLQTFFQVTPDSTLSSEQAARVLEVAMDKIARDDDVDHMNALVGAIGACEGVHFFTSVIW
;
A
#
# COMPACT_ATOMS: atom_id res chain seq x y z
N MET A 1 3.96 -24.09 20.39
CA MET A 1 5.12 -23.25 19.98
C MET A 1 5.65 -23.62 18.59
N ALA A 2 5.74 -24.91 18.24
CA ALA A 2 6.21 -25.41 16.92
C ALA A 2 5.32 -25.07 15.70
N THR A 3 4.02 -24.84 15.88
CA THR A 3 3.08 -24.50 14.80
C THR A 3 3.17 -23.04 14.34
N ARG A 4 3.51 -22.11 15.24
CA ARG A 4 3.73 -20.69 14.90
C ARG A 4 4.96 -20.50 14.03
N THR A 5 6.08 -21.17 14.37
CA THR A 5 7.34 -21.08 13.63
C THR A 5 7.23 -21.66 12.23
N ALA A 6 6.52 -22.78 12.07
CA ALA A 6 6.26 -23.40 10.76
C ALA A 6 5.41 -22.51 9.83
N HIS A 7 4.37 -21.85 10.36
CA HIS A 7 3.54 -20.91 9.60
C HIS A 7 4.27 -19.62 9.21
N THR A 8 5.12 -19.06 10.07
CA THR A 8 6.02 -17.97 9.67
C THR A 8 6.99 -18.42 8.58
N GLY A 9 7.59 -19.61 8.69
CA GLY A 9 8.54 -20.12 7.70
C GLY A 9 7.95 -20.36 6.30
N ALA A 10 6.69 -20.81 6.21
CA ALA A 10 5.97 -20.94 4.94
C ALA A 10 5.58 -19.57 4.35
N ARG A 11 5.17 -18.63 5.20
CA ARG A 11 4.84 -17.25 4.81
C ARG A 11 6.05 -16.48 4.28
N THR A 12 7.23 -16.65 4.86
CA THR A 12 8.46 -16.01 4.36
C THR A 12 8.91 -16.61 3.03
N ARG A 13 8.68 -17.91 2.79
CA ARG A 13 9.00 -18.58 1.52
C ARG A 13 8.16 -18.07 0.34
N ALA A 14 6.86 -17.86 0.50
CA ALA A 14 6.00 -17.34 -0.56
C ALA A 14 6.33 -15.89 -0.96
N LEU A 15 6.66 -15.03 0.02
CA LEU A 15 7.15 -13.66 -0.26
C LEU A 15 8.48 -13.69 -0.99
N ARG A 16 9.41 -14.56 -0.56
CA ARG A 16 10.68 -14.74 -1.25
C ARG A 16 10.48 -15.24 -2.68
N ALA A 17 9.56 -16.17 -2.93
CA ALA A 17 9.28 -16.65 -4.28
C ALA A 17 8.72 -15.53 -5.18
N CYS A 18 7.75 -14.73 -4.70
CA CYS A 18 7.25 -13.58 -5.45
C CYS A 18 8.34 -12.54 -5.70
N ALA A 19 9.18 -12.28 -4.69
CA ALA A 19 10.30 -11.36 -4.79
C ALA A 19 11.38 -11.86 -5.78
N ILE A 20 11.68 -13.16 -5.79
CA ILE A 20 12.60 -13.79 -6.74
C ILE A 20 12.05 -13.66 -8.16
N VAL A 21 10.76 -13.94 -8.39
CA VAL A 21 10.14 -13.81 -9.71
C VAL A 21 10.16 -12.36 -10.18
N ALA A 22 9.79 -11.41 -9.31
CA ALA A 22 9.81 -9.99 -9.63
C ALA A 22 11.23 -9.49 -9.98
N VAL A 23 12.22 -9.84 -9.17
CA VAL A 23 13.63 -9.47 -9.40
C VAL A 23 14.18 -10.12 -10.65
N ALA A 24 13.91 -11.41 -10.88
CA ALA A 24 14.37 -12.11 -12.08
C ALA A 24 13.77 -11.52 -13.37
N PHE A 25 12.52 -11.05 -13.32
CA PHE A 25 11.85 -10.43 -14.46
C PHE A 25 12.40 -9.02 -14.74
N VAL A 26 12.71 -8.25 -13.69
CA VAL A 26 13.42 -6.96 -13.82
C VAL A 26 14.86 -7.17 -14.33
N ALA A 27 15.54 -8.26 -13.93
CA ALA A 27 16.93 -8.55 -14.28
C ALA A 27 17.15 -9.01 -15.71
N ARG A 28 16.26 -9.85 -16.26
CA ARG A 28 16.52 -10.52 -17.54
C ARG A 28 16.54 -9.61 -18.77
N ARG A 29 16.05 -8.37 -18.70
CA ARG A 29 15.81 -7.54 -19.92
C ARG A 29 16.53 -6.20 -19.99
N ALA A 30 17.11 -5.70 -18.90
CA ALA A 30 18.00 -4.53 -18.96
C ALA A 30 19.22 -4.80 -19.88
N VAL A 31 19.66 -6.05 -19.95
CA VAL A 31 20.73 -6.55 -20.85
C VAL A 31 20.29 -6.57 -22.32
N TYR A 32 18.98 -6.68 -22.61
CA TYR A 32 18.46 -6.77 -23.99
C TYR A 32 18.28 -5.40 -24.64
N ALA A 33 17.86 -4.37 -23.89
CA ALA A 33 17.65 -3.03 -24.43
C ALA A 33 18.97 -2.41 -24.95
N ARG A 34 20.07 -2.56 -24.20
CA ARG A 34 21.39 -2.05 -24.63
C ARG A 34 22.03 -2.83 -25.76
N LYS A 35 21.77 -4.13 -25.87
CA LYS A 35 22.31 -4.95 -26.98
C LYS A 35 21.76 -4.51 -28.34
N ASN A 36 20.59 -3.89 -28.37
CA ASN A 36 20.02 -3.30 -29.59
C ASN A 36 20.56 -1.88 -29.84
N ALA A 37 20.78 -1.07 -28.80
CA ALA A 37 21.37 0.27 -28.93
C ALA A 37 22.84 0.23 -29.40
N ALA A 38 23.63 -0.74 -28.92
CA ALA A 38 25.03 -0.92 -29.31
C ALA A 38 25.23 -1.42 -30.75
N ASN A 39 24.17 -1.80 -31.47
CA ASN A 39 24.23 -2.24 -32.87
C ASN A 39 23.86 -1.14 -33.87
N ASP A 40 23.58 0.07 -33.40
CA ASP A 40 23.01 1.16 -34.20
C ASP A 40 24.04 2.32 -34.29
N ASP A 41 25.09 2.11 -35.11
CA ASP A 41 26.29 2.96 -35.28
C ASP A 41 26.04 4.35 -35.94
N GLY A 42 24.90 4.98 -35.70
CA GLY A 42 24.59 6.32 -36.20
C GLY A 42 25.01 7.41 -35.20
N VAL A 43 25.55 8.53 -35.69
CA VAL A 43 25.78 9.75 -34.89
C VAL A 43 24.44 10.19 -34.28
N ARG A 44 24.25 9.89 -32.99
CA ARG A 44 22.98 10.06 -32.27
C ARG A 44 23.16 11.04 -31.13
N ASP A 45 22.13 11.84 -30.90
CA ASP A 45 22.06 12.80 -29.81
C ASP A 45 21.89 12.03 -28.50
N VAL A 46 23.01 11.79 -27.82
CA VAL A 46 23.13 10.84 -26.69
C VAL A 46 22.17 11.19 -25.54
N GLY A 47 21.78 12.47 -25.40
CA GLY A 47 20.86 12.93 -24.36
C GLY A 47 19.41 12.44 -24.53
N ASP A 48 18.90 12.45 -25.76
CA ASP A 48 17.50 12.06 -26.03
C ASP A 48 17.31 10.53 -25.99
N GLU A 49 18.34 9.75 -26.33
CA GLU A 49 18.29 8.28 -26.28
C GLU A 49 18.32 7.75 -24.84
N ASP A 50 19.14 8.33 -23.97
CA ASP A 50 19.21 7.92 -22.56
C ASP A 50 17.90 8.20 -21.82
N ASP A 51 17.30 9.37 -22.02
CA ASP A 51 15.99 9.73 -21.46
C ASP A 51 14.88 8.80 -21.99
N ALA A 52 14.89 8.48 -23.29
CA ALA A 52 13.94 7.53 -23.87
C ALA A 52 14.12 6.11 -23.29
N MET A 53 15.36 5.69 -23.03
CA MET A 53 15.66 4.41 -22.40
C MET A 53 15.19 4.35 -20.95
N VAL A 54 15.39 5.41 -20.17
CA VAL A 54 14.90 5.51 -18.78
C VAL A 54 13.37 5.47 -18.75
N LEU A 55 12.70 6.20 -19.64
CA LEU A 55 11.23 6.17 -19.76
C LEU A 55 10.70 4.78 -20.12
N HIS A 56 11.39 4.07 -21.03
CA HIS A 56 11.06 2.68 -21.35
C HIS A 56 11.19 1.76 -20.13
N GLU A 57 12.25 1.95 -19.35
CA GLU A 57 12.51 1.18 -18.13
C GLU A 57 11.47 1.43 -17.04
N ILE A 58 11.08 2.70 -16.83
CA ILE A 58 9.98 3.08 -15.92
C ILE A 58 8.68 2.36 -16.32
N ALA A 59 8.29 2.44 -17.59
CA ALA A 59 7.07 1.80 -18.10
C ALA A 59 7.09 0.27 -17.89
N ARG A 60 8.25 -0.36 -18.15
CA ARG A 60 8.43 -1.79 -17.94
C ARG A 60 8.28 -2.18 -16.47
N VAL A 61 8.94 -1.47 -15.56
CA VAL A 61 8.85 -1.77 -14.12
C VAL A 61 7.43 -1.56 -13.60
N ASN A 62 6.74 -0.53 -14.07
CA ASN A 62 5.32 -0.31 -13.77
C ASN A 62 4.42 -1.46 -14.25
N ALA A 63 4.67 -2.01 -15.45
CA ALA A 63 3.96 -3.18 -15.93
C ALA A 63 4.18 -4.42 -15.05
N ILE A 64 5.43 -4.67 -14.62
CA ILE A 64 5.78 -5.79 -13.72
C ILE A 64 5.13 -5.61 -12.33
N ALA A 65 5.18 -4.38 -11.80
CA ALA A 65 4.56 -4.06 -10.52
C ALA A 65 3.06 -4.37 -10.57
N THR A 66 2.37 -3.89 -11.60
CA THR A 66 0.92 -3.97 -11.77
C THR A 66 0.44 -5.42 -12.05
N THR A 67 1.19 -6.20 -12.82
CA THR A 67 0.73 -7.53 -13.27
C THR A 67 1.17 -8.69 -12.37
N ILE A 68 2.33 -8.58 -11.71
CA ILE A 68 2.94 -9.70 -11.00
C ILE A 68 3.03 -9.41 -9.50
N THR A 69 3.70 -8.31 -9.14
CA THR A 69 4.17 -8.14 -7.76
C THR A 69 3.09 -7.58 -6.84
N VAL A 70 2.47 -6.46 -7.23
CA VAL A 70 1.45 -5.80 -6.41
C VAL A 70 0.25 -6.72 -6.15
N PRO A 71 -0.36 -7.41 -7.14
CA PRO A 71 -1.53 -8.25 -6.88
C PRO A 71 -1.28 -9.35 -5.84
N ALA A 72 -0.09 -9.98 -5.87
CA ALA A 72 0.26 -11.02 -4.92
C ALA A 72 0.45 -10.48 -3.50
N LEU A 73 1.11 -9.33 -3.36
CA LEU A 73 1.34 -8.67 -2.08
C LEU A 73 0.05 -8.09 -1.49
N MET A 74 -0.75 -7.45 -2.33
CA MET A 74 -2.03 -6.85 -1.95
C MET A 74 -3.01 -7.90 -1.45
N ARG A 75 -3.17 -9.04 -2.14
CA ARG A 75 -3.99 -10.15 -1.63
C ARG A 75 -3.58 -10.59 -0.24
N ARG A 76 -2.28 -10.77 -0.02
CA ARG A 76 -1.76 -11.16 1.30
C ARG A 76 -2.02 -10.10 2.37
N ALA A 77 -1.85 -8.82 2.02
CA ALA A 77 -2.12 -7.69 2.89
C ALA A 77 -3.60 -7.65 3.31
N LEU A 78 -4.51 -7.80 2.36
CA LEU A 78 -5.95 -7.84 2.60
C LEU A 78 -6.35 -9.05 3.48
N ARG A 79 -5.82 -10.25 3.22
CA ARG A 79 -6.08 -11.43 4.07
C ARG A 79 -5.60 -11.22 5.50
N THR A 80 -4.43 -10.62 5.67
CA THR A 80 -3.88 -10.32 6.99
C THR A 80 -4.75 -9.29 7.72
N THR A 81 -5.18 -8.25 7.01
CA THR A 81 -6.07 -7.21 7.52
C THR A 81 -7.42 -7.78 7.95
N ARG A 82 -7.99 -8.70 7.15
CA ARG A 82 -9.19 -9.46 7.51
C ARG A 82 -9.01 -10.25 8.79
N GLN A 83 -7.91 -10.99 8.91
CA GLN A 83 -7.60 -11.75 10.12
C GLN A 83 -7.46 -10.84 11.35
N GLN A 84 -6.80 -9.68 11.23
CA GLN A 84 -6.70 -8.73 12.34
C GLN A 84 -8.04 -8.08 12.69
N SER A 85 -8.89 -7.81 11.70
CA SER A 85 -10.22 -7.23 11.90
C SER A 85 -11.17 -8.16 12.65
N ALA A 86 -11.07 -9.48 12.40
CA ALA A 86 -11.89 -10.50 13.06
C ALA A 86 -11.57 -10.69 14.55
N ILE A 87 -10.37 -10.33 15.01
CA ILE A 87 -9.93 -10.46 16.40
C ILE A 87 -10.41 -9.27 17.27
N SER A 88 -10.97 -8.23 16.64
CA SER A 88 -11.37 -6.99 17.31
C SER A 88 -12.72 -7.13 18.02
N GLY A 89 -12.76 -6.93 19.34
CA GLY A 89 -14.01 -6.90 20.15
C GLY A 89 -14.83 -5.61 19.99
N ALA A 90 -14.96 -5.09 18.77
CA ALA A 90 -15.85 -3.97 18.47
C ALA A 90 -17.29 -4.46 18.25
N ASP A 91 -18.27 -3.56 18.36
CA ASP A 91 -19.61 -3.83 17.84
C ASP A 91 -19.56 -4.20 16.35
N ASP A 92 -20.47 -5.05 15.91
CA ASP A 92 -20.37 -5.74 14.63
C ASP A 92 -20.39 -4.78 13.44
N VAL A 93 -21.21 -3.71 13.51
CA VAL A 93 -21.28 -2.67 12.49
C VAL A 93 -19.93 -1.94 12.36
N THR A 94 -19.40 -1.45 13.48
CA THR A 94 -18.12 -0.74 13.52
C THR A 94 -16.97 -1.62 13.04
N ARG A 95 -16.95 -2.89 13.45
CA ARG A 95 -15.95 -3.87 13.05
C ARG A 95 -15.93 -4.05 11.52
N ARG A 96 -17.11 -4.17 10.90
CA ARG A 96 -17.28 -4.35 9.46
C ARG A 96 -16.84 -3.11 8.68
N LEU A 97 -17.22 -1.93 9.13
CA LEU A 97 -16.78 -0.66 8.53
C LEU A 97 -15.27 -0.46 8.63
N ALA A 98 -14.70 -0.75 9.81
CA ALA A 98 -13.26 -0.71 10.04
C ALA A 98 -12.50 -1.69 9.14
N HIS A 99 -13.09 -2.87 8.87
CA HIS A 99 -12.49 -3.84 7.96
C HIS A 99 -12.34 -3.30 6.53
N ALA A 100 -13.39 -2.68 5.99
CA ALA A 100 -13.36 -2.08 4.65
C ALA A 100 -12.32 -0.95 4.57
N VAL A 101 -12.34 -0.02 5.54
CA VAL A 101 -11.37 1.08 5.62
C VAL A 101 -9.94 0.57 5.73
N ALA A 102 -9.67 -0.37 6.64
CA ALA A 102 -8.34 -0.93 6.83
C ALA A 102 -7.85 -1.70 5.59
N GLY A 103 -8.75 -2.38 4.89
CA GLY A 103 -8.45 -3.13 3.68
C GLY A 103 -7.92 -2.21 2.59
N LEU A 104 -8.63 -1.11 2.32
CA LEU A 104 -8.22 -0.16 1.31
C LEU A 104 -6.98 0.65 1.71
N MET A 105 -6.82 1.00 3.00
CA MET A 105 -5.56 1.58 3.51
C MET A 105 -4.39 0.63 3.23
N SER A 106 -4.59 -0.66 3.51
CA SER A 106 -3.57 -1.70 3.35
C SER A 106 -3.20 -1.94 1.89
N ALA A 107 -4.20 -1.96 1.00
CA ALA A 107 -3.99 -2.07 -0.44
C ALA A 107 -3.14 -0.90 -0.97
N SER A 108 -3.54 0.32 -0.64
CA SER A 108 -2.87 1.55 -1.10
C SER A 108 -1.42 1.63 -0.61
N ALA A 109 -1.20 1.33 0.67
CA ALA A 109 0.14 1.42 1.26
C ALA A 109 1.08 0.32 0.74
N ILE A 110 0.56 -0.89 0.46
CA ILE A 110 1.35 -1.98 -0.12
C ILE A 110 1.65 -1.75 -1.60
N ASP A 111 0.72 -1.20 -2.38
CA ASP A 111 1.00 -0.81 -3.77
C ASP A 111 2.16 0.21 -3.81
N ALA A 112 2.05 1.30 -3.06
CA ALA A 112 3.08 2.33 -3.00
C ALA A 112 4.44 1.76 -2.55
N LEU A 113 4.48 0.98 -1.46
CA LEU A 113 5.72 0.38 -0.95
C LEU A 113 6.35 -0.59 -1.94
N ALA A 114 5.54 -1.41 -2.61
CA ALA A 114 6.02 -2.36 -3.61
C ALA A 114 6.60 -1.63 -4.83
N ARG A 115 5.93 -0.59 -5.32
CA ARG A 115 6.42 0.24 -6.44
C ARG A 115 7.72 0.94 -6.08
N VAL A 116 7.82 1.58 -4.91
CA VAL A 116 9.09 2.18 -4.43
C VAL A 116 10.21 1.15 -4.47
N THR A 117 9.97 -0.02 -3.87
CA THR A 117 11.01 -1.03 -3.75
C THR A 117 11.45 -1.57 -5.10
N LEU A 118 10.50 -1.83 -6.02
CA LEU A 118 10.80 -2.32 -7.36
C LEU A 118 11.54 -1.29 -8.21
N HIS A 119 11.11 -0.02 -8.18
CA HIS A 119 11.76 1.06 -8.93
C HIS A 119 13.19 1.31 -8.42
N LEU A 120 13.43 1.31 -7.10
CA LEU A 120 14.77 1.43 -6.55
C LEU A 120 15.69 0.25 -6.91
N ILE A 121 15.17 -0.97 -6.87
CA ILE A 121 15.92 -2.15 -7.31
C ILE A 121 16.27 -2.05 -8.81
N ALA A 122 15.29 -1.70 -9.64
CA ALA A 122 15.47 -1.58 -11.08
C ALA A 122 16.45 -0.46 -11.45
N ARG A 123 16.35 0.70 -10.79
CA ARG A 123 17.27 1.83 -10.97
C ARG A 123 18.70 1.45 -10.61
N ARG A 124 18.92 0.82 -9.46
CA ARG A 124 20.25 0.33 -9.07
C ARG A 124 20.81 -0.63 -10.13
N MET A 125 19.98 -1.52 -10.66
CA MET A 125 20.40 -2.45 -11.71
C MET A 125 20.74 -1.77 -13.03
N TYR A 126 20.00 -0.72 -13.39
CA TYR A 126 20.26 0.10 -14.56
C TYR A 126 21.61 0.83 -14.43
N VAL A 127 21.88 1.43 -13.26
CA VAL A 127 23.16 2.13 -12.96
C VAL A 127 24.33 1.15 -12.85
N ASP A 128 24.15 -0.01 -12.19
CA ASP A 128 25.19 -1.03 -12.05
C ASP A 128 25.62 -1.59 -13.42
N ALA A 129 24.66 -1.74 -14.35
CA ALA A 129 24.96 -2.16 -15.71
C ALA A 129 25.77 -1.09 -16.48
N ASP A 130 25.63 0.19 -16.13
CA ASP A 130 26.31 1.32 -16.77
C ASP A 130 27.76 1.50 -16.28
N ARG A 131 27.99 1.28 -14.97
CA ARG A 131 29.32 1.42 -14.35
C ARG A 131 30.30 0.28 -14.66
N GLY A 132 29.94 -0.66 -15.52
CA GLY A 132 30.85 -1.69 -16.03
C GLY A 132 31.55 -2.51 -14.94
N ALA A 133 30.82 -3.18 -14.04
CA ALA A 133 31.33 -4.23 -13.13
C ALA A 133 32.66 -3.95 -12.38
N HIS A 134 33.08 -2.70 -12.21
CA HIS A 134 34.30 -2.37 -11.49
C HIS A 134 33.96 -2.08 -10.02
N GLU A 135 34.26 -3.08 -9.18
CA GLU A 135 34.55 -3.01 -7.75
C GLU A 135 33.45 -2.61 -6.73
N ALA A 136 32.24 -2.21 -7.13
CA ALA A 136 31.15 -2.05 -6.17
C ALA A 136 30.55 -3.40 -5.75
N ALA A 137 30.23 -3.58 -4.46
CA ALA A 137 29.54 -4.77 -3.95
C ALA A 137 28.11 -4.88 -4.55
N THR A 138 28.00 -5.44 -5.75
CA THR A 138 26.75 -5.56 -6.48
C THR A 138 25.78 -6.49 -5.74
N LEU A 139 24.54 -6.05 -5.57
CA LEU A 139 23.47 -6.89 -5.01
C LEU A 139 23.20 -8.08 -5.93
N THR A 140 23.34 -9.30 -5.42
CA THR A 140 22.89 -10.49 -6.16
C THR A 140 21.36 -10.48 -6.30
N GLU A 141 20.82 -11.26 -7.25
CA GLU A 141 19.35 -11.43 -7.38
C GLU A 141 18.72 -11.95 -6.07
N SER A 142 19.44 -12.83 -5.38
CA SER A 142 19.05 -13.36 -4.06
C SER A 142 19.00 -12.26 -3.00
N ASP A 143 19.98 -11.35 -2.98
CA ASP A 143 20.02 -10.23 -2.05
C ASP A 143 18.87 -9.24 -2.28
N LYS A 144 18.58 -8.91 -3.54
CA LYS A 144 17.44 -8.06 -3.94
C LYS A 144 16.12 -8.68 -3.49
N ALA A 145 15.92 -9.97 -3.77
CA ALA A 145 14.71 -10.68 -3.38
C ALA A 145 14.56 -10.78 -1.85
N ARG A 146 15.67 -10.98 -1.14
CA ARG A 146 15.68 -11.00 0.33
C ARG A 146 15.40 -9.63 0.93
N ALA A 147 15.95 -8.55 0.38
CA ALA A 147 15.68 -7.18 0.82
C ALA A 147 14.20 -6.81 0.63
N LEU A 148 13.63 -7.12 -0.54
CA LEU A 148 12.20 -6.95 -0.82
C LEU A 148 11.35 -7.77 0.17
N GLY A 149 11.72 -9.02 0.44
CA GLY A 149 11.03 -9.88 1.41
C GLY A 149 11.03 -9.30 2.83
N VAL A 150 12.15 -8.73 3.28
CA VAL A 150 12.31 -8.08 4.60
C VAL A 150 11.41 -6.86 4.73
N VAL A 151 11.44 -5.97 3.74
CA VAL A 151 10.67 -4.73 3.71
C VAL A 151 9.18 -5.02 3.80
N LEU A 152 8.72 -6.05 3.09
CA LEU A 152 7.32 -6.43 3.04
C LEU A 152 6.87 -7.30 4.23
N GLU A 153 7.78 -7.95 4.96
CA GLU A 153 7.44 -8.81 6.09
C GLU A 153 6.83 -8.02 7.24
N ARG A 154 7.39 -6.82 7.56
CA ARG A 154 6.93 -5.98 8.67
C ARG A 154 5.46 -5.60 8.53
N PHE A 155 5.07 -5.11 7.35
CA PHE A 155 3.68 -4.74 7.09
C PHE A 155 2.72 -5.88 7.43
N THR A 156 3.04 -7.09 6.97
CA THR A 156 2.20 -8.27 7.19
C THR A 156 2.24 -8.82 8.62
N ARG A 157 3.25 -8.47 9.41
CA ARG A 157 3.36 -8.93 10.81
C ARG A 157 2.60 -8.02 11.78
N ASP A 158 2.79 -6.71 11.64
CA ASP A 158 2.33 -5.74 12.64
C ASP A 158 1.69 -4.48 12.04
N GLY A 159 2.15 -4.01 10.88
CA GLY A 159 1.58 -2.81 10.23
C GLY A 159 0.08 -2.92 9.98
N ALA A 160 -0.37 -4.06 9.46
CA ALA A 160 -1.80 -4.33 9.25
C ALA A 160 -2.62 -4.29 10.55
N ARG A 161 -2.04 -4.67 11.70
CA ARG A 161 -2.74 -4.60 13.00
C ARG A 161 -2.96 -3.15 13.41
N GLU A 162 -1.94 -2.30 13.26
CA GLU A 162 -2.07 -0.87 13.58
C GLU A 162 -3.02 -0.16 12.62
N LEU A 163 -2.99 -0.49 11.32
CA LEU A 163 -3.96 0.03 10.35
C LEU A 163 -5.40 -0.32 10.72
N VAL A 164 -5.66 -1.56 11.17
CA VAL A 164 -7.00 -1.96 11.66
C VAL A 164 -7.42 -1.15 12.89
N ARG A 165 -6.50 -0.85 13.80
CA ARG A 165 -6.81 0.00 14.97
C ARG A 165 -7.14 1.43 14.56
N ILE A 166 -6.37 2.00 13.64
CA ILE A 166 -6.62 3.33 13.07
C ILE A 166 -7.98 3.35 12.38
N ALA A 167 -8.24 2.41 11.48
CA ALA A 167 -9.50 2.29 10.75
C ALA A 167 -10.70 2.14 11.69
N ARG A 168 -10.54 1.42 12.81
CA ARG A 168 -11.57 1.31 13.84
C ARG A 168 -11.85 2.66 14.50
N ALA A 169 -10.82 3.39 14.93
CA ALA A 169 -11.00 4.70 15.52
C ALA A 169 -11.69 5.69 14.55
N VAL A 170 -11.35 5.62 13.27
CA VAL A 170 -11.99 6.40 12.20
C VAL A 170 -13.45 6.01 12.02
N ALA A 171 -13.75 4.71 11.89
CA ALA A 171 -15.11 4.22 11.74
C ALA A 171 -16.00 4.58 12.95
N GLU A 172 -15.49 4.40 14.17
CA GLU A 172 -16.20 4.77 15.40
C GLU A 172 -16.53 6.26 15.43
N LYS A 173 -15.58 7.13 15.03
CA LYS A 173 -15.77 8.58 14.99
C LYS A 173 -16.88 8.96 14.01
N ILE A 174 -16.85 8.41 12.80
CA ILE A 174 -17.80 8.78 11.75
C ILE A 174 -19.20 8.27 12.10
N VAL A 175 -19.33 7.01 12.55
CA VAL A 175 -20.63 6.43 12.94
C VAL A 175 -21.26 7.19 14.10
N LYS A 176 -20.46 7.70 15.04
CA LYS A 176 -20.94 8.50 16.19
C LYS A 176 -21.19 9.97 15.85
N SER A 177 -20.82 10.43 14.65
CA SER A 177 -21.11 11.80 14.22
C SER A 177 -22.61 11.98 13.99
N ASP A 178 -23.14 13.18 14.26
CA ASP A 178 -24.58 13.49 14.12
C ASP A 178 -25.16 13.11 12.75
N GLY A 179 -24.32 13.17 11.70
CA GLY A 179 -24.71 12.83 10.33
C GLY A 179 -24.96 11.34 10.07
N PHE A 180 -24.36 10.43 10.84
CA PHE A 180 -24.54 8.97 10.69
C PHE A 180 -25.26 8.33 11.87
N ALA A 181 -25.10 8.87 13.08
CA ALA A 181 -25.74 8.36 14.29
C ALA A 181 -27.27 8.44 14.21
N THR A 182 -27.80 9.40 13.44
CA THR A 182 -29.24 9.60 13.25
C THR A 182 -29.82 8.80 12.08
N LEU A 183 -28.98 8.22 11.22
CA LEU A 183 -29.44 7.47 10.05
C LEU A 183 -29.96 6.09 10.46
N ARG A 184 -31.24 5.84 10.20
CA ARG A 184 -31.87 4.52 10.38
C ARG A 184 -31.60 3.56 9.22
N SER A 185 -31.46 4.12 8.02
CA SER A 185 -31.10 3.39 6.80
C SER A 185 -30.12 4.22 5.97
N TRP A 186 -29.31 3.53 5.16
CA TRP A 186 -28.26 4.09 4.33
C TRP A 186 -28.59 3.84 2.87
N SER A 187 -28.54 4.90 2.06
CA SER A 187 -28.48 4.82 0.61
C SER A 187 -27.06 4.47 0.13
N SER A 188 -26.89 4.24 -1.17
CA SER A 188 -25.56 4.15 -1.79
C SER A 188 -24.74 5.42 -1.55
N ALA A 189 -25.39 6.58 -1.66
CA ALA A 189 -24.76 7.87 -1.42
C ALA A 189 -24.29 8.05 0.02
N ASP A 190 -25.01 7.51 1.01
CA ASP A 190 -24.57 7.53 2.41
C ASP A 190 -23.36 6.62 2.64
N ALA A 191 -23.34 5.44 2.01
CA ALA A 191 -22.19 4.54 2.07
C ALA A 191 -20.95 5.16 1.39
N GLU A 192 -21.11 5.80 0.24
CA GLU A 192 -20.05 6.58 -0.42
C GLU A 192 -19.59 7.76 0.43
N ARG A 193 -20.53 8.48 1.08
CA ARG A 193 -20.22 9.57 2.01
C ARG A 193 -19.38 9.06 3.17
N PHE A 194 -19.74 7.91 3.77
CA PHE A 194 -18.97 7.29 4.84
C PHE A 194 -17.55 6.99 4.37
N MET A 195 -17.41 6.36 3.21
CA MET A 195 -16.10 5.99 2.66
C MET A 195 -15.24 7.22 2.38
N ARG A 196 -15.83 8.27 1.82
CA ARG A 196 -15.16 9.56 1.59
C ARG A 196 -14.71 10.22 2.89
N GLU A 197 -15.57 10.31 3.91
CA GLU A 197 -15.21 10.88 5.21
C GLU A 197 -14.13 10.07 5.93
N ALA A 198 -14.17 8.74 5.81
CA ALA A 198 -13.15 7.85 6.34
C ALA A 198 -11.79 8.11 5.68
N ARG A 199 -11.77 8.21 4.35
CA ARG A 199 -10.59 8.53 3.57
C ARG A 199 -10.00 9.89 3.95
N GLU A 200 -10.84 10.93 4.03
CA GLU A 200 -10.36 12.28 4.41
C GLU A 200 -9.82 12.33 5.83
N THR A 201 -10.46 11.62 6.76
CA THR A 201 -9.98 11.51 8.14
C THR A 201 -8.62 10.81 8.19
N VAL A 202 -8.46 9.70 7.47
CA VAL A 202 -7.18 8.98 7.35
C VAL A 202 -6.12 9.86 6.70
N ARG A 203 -6.44 10.50 5.56
CA ARG A 203 -5.54 11.40 4.83
C ARG A 203 -5.02 12.49 5.76
N THR A 204 -5.90 13.17 6.48
CA THR A 204 -5.53 14.24 7.42
C THR A 204 -4.65 13.70 8.55
N ALA A 205 -5.02 12.57 9.14
CA ALA A 205 -4.28 11.95 10.23
C ALA A 205 -2.87 11.48 9.84
N MET A 206 -2.73 10.99 8.60
CA MET A 206 -1.50 10.38 8.09
C MET A 206 -0.59 11.36 7.30
N SER A 207 -1.06 12.57 7.01
CA SER A 207 -0.30 13.57 6.23
C SER A 207 0.45 14.60 7.08
N MET A 208 0.23 14.66 8.39
CA MET A 208 0.92 15.62 9.25
C MET A 208 2.18 15.01 9.86
N PRO A 209 3.33 15.73 9.87
CA PRO A 209 4.52 15.30 10.60
C PRO A 209 4.15 15.10 12.08
N SER A 210 4.74 14.09 12.71
CA SER A 210 4.54 13.76 14.14
C SER A 210 4.75 14.93 15.11
N ASP A 211 5.39 15.99 14.62
CA ASP A 211 5.97 17.09 15.40
C ASP A 211 5.05 18.34 15.41
N VAL A 212 3.99 18.36 14.59
CA VAL A 212 3.06 19.51 14.45
C VAL A 212 1.92 19.49 15.51
N PHE A 213 1.81 18.42 16.32
CA PHE A 213 0.92 18.39 17.49
C PHE A 213 1.53 18.94 18.79
N VAL A 214 2.65 19.66 18.71
CA VAL A 214 3.33 20.23 19.89
C VAL A 214 2.89 21.68 20.19
N ASP A 215 2.00 22.30 19.42
CA ASP A 215 1.52 23.65 19.76
C ASP A 215 0.33 23.63 20.75
N ALA A 216 0.67 23.98 21.99
CA ALA A 216 0.02 23.61 23.24
C ALA A 216 -1.21 24.42 23.64
N LYS A 217 -1.95 25.05 22.72
CA LYS A 217 -3.18 25.78 23.09
C LYS A 217 -4.43 25.54 22.26
N ASN A 218 -4.33 25.20 20.97
CA ASN A 218 -5.52 25.19 20.09
C ASN A 218 -5.71 23.93 19.25
N ALA A 219 -4.82 22.93 19.31
CA ALA A 219 -4.96 21.69 18.56
C ALA A 219 -5.29 20.49 19.49
N LYS A 220 -6.41 20.58 20.22
CA LYS A 220 -7.00 19.36 20.80
C LYS A 220 -7.57 18.52 19.67
N LEU A 221 -6.99 17.36 19.43
CA LEU A 221 -7.68 16.31 18.70
C LEU A 221 -8.84 15.80 19.56
N PRO A 222 -10.03 15.51 18.99
CA PRO A 222 -11.26 15.30 19.75
C PRO A 222 -11.30 14.05 20.66
N PHE A 223 -10.24 13.24 20.69
CA PHE A 223 -10.15 12.06 21.56
C PHE A 223 -9.75 12.38 23.01
N GLU A 224 -9.50 13.64 23.32
CA GLU A 224 -9.30 14.11 24.69
C GLU A 224 -10.55 14.83 25.22
N ARG A 225 -11.59 14.06 25.60
CA ARG A 225 -12.40 14.41 26.76
C ARG A 225 -13.16 13.23 27.38
N ASP A 226 -13.04 13.19 28.70
CA ASP A 226 -13.78 12.45 29.73
C ASP A 226 -13.46 10.96 29.95
N GLY A 227 -12.36 10.76 30.69
CA GLY A 227 -12.41 9.92 31.89
C GLY A 227 -12.05 8.44 31.73
N ARG A 228 -11.64 7.94 30.56
CA ARG A 228 -11.21 6.53 30.42
C ARG A 228 -9.98 6.38 29.52
N ARG A 229 -8.86 6.00 30.16
CA ARG A 229 -7.56 5.62 29.57
C ARG A 229 -7.01 6.62 28.55
N GLU A 230 -6.21 7.55 29.05
CA GLU A 230 -5.25 8.32 28.29
C GLU A 230 -4.48 7.43 27.31
N LEU A 231 -4.80 7.54 26.01
CA LEU A 231 -3.84 7.21 24.96
C LEU A 231 -2.74 8.27 25.06
N LYS A 232 -1.76 8.06 25.96
CA LYS A 232 -0.57 8.91 26.10
C LYS A 232 -0.14 9.43 24.73
N ASN A 233 -0.31 10.73 24.48
CA ASN A 233 0.25 11.54 23.39
C ASN A 233 0.94 10.72 22.27
N ARG A 234 0.19 9.92 21.52
CA ARG A 234 0.73 9.23 20.35
C ARG A 234 0.17 9.94 19.13
N ALA A 235 1.01 10.79 18.54
CA ALA A 235 0.88 11.15 17.14
C ALA A 235 0.61 9.87 16.32
N PHE A 236 -0.21 9.96 15.28
CA PHE A 236 -0.42 8.84 14.37
C PHE A 236 0.95 8.29 13.93
N PRO A 237 1.14 6.97 13.90
CA PRO A 237 2.40 6.40 13.49
C PRO A 237 2.71 6.84 12.05
N SER A 238 3.96 7.22 11.78
CA SER A 238 4.37 7.58 10.42
C SER A 238 4.23 6.37 9.49
N TRP A 239 4.14 6.63 8.18
CA TRP A 239 4.15 5.55 7.19
C TRP A 239 5.38 4.66 7.33
N GLU A 240 6.53 5.24 7.66
CA GLU A 240 7.73 4.46 7.96
C GLU A 240 7.52 3.45 9.09
N THR A 241 6.96 3.88 10.24
CA THR A 241 6.73 3.00 11.39
C THR A 241 5.73 1.89 11.08
N LEU A 242 4.75 2.17 10.22
CA LEU A 242 3.75 1.21 9.78
C LEU A 242 4.30 0.19 8.77
N LEU A 243 5.13 0.66 7.83
CA LEU A 243 5.54 -0.10 6.66
C LEU A 243 6.88 -0.82 6.86
N LEU A 244 7.83 -0.19 7.55
CA LEU A 244 9.22 -0.64 7.61
C LEU A 244 9.60 -1.15 9.01
N PRO A 245 10.40 -2.23 9.10
CA PRO A 245 10.90 -2.73 10.38
C PRO A 245 11.84 -1.70 11.01
N GLU A 246 11.81 -1.49 12.33
CA GLU A 246 12.74 -0.57 13.01
C GLU A 246 14.20 -0.98 12.84
N ARG A 247 14.46 -2.29 12.89
CA ARG A 247 15.77 -2.89 12.72
C ARG A 247 15.67 -4.16 11.90
N VAL A 248 16.64 -4.37 11.02
CA VAL A 248 16.79 -5.63 10.28
C VAL A 248 18.18 -6.18 10.53
N ASP A 249 18.22 -7.32 11.21
CA ASP A 249 19.46 -8.04 11.45
C ASP A 249 19.82 -8.98 10.28
N GLY A 250 21.11 -9.28 10.13
CA GLY A 250 21.59 -10.24 9.13
C GLY A 250 21.55 -9.75 7.67
N LEU A 251 21.50 -8.43 7.46
CA LEU A 251 21.69 -7.81 6.14
C LEU A 251 23.18 -7.54 5.88
N ASN A 252 23.64 -7.80 4.66
CA ASN A 252 24.96 -7.33 4.21
C ASN A 252 24.94 -5.80 3.96
N ALA A 253 26.10 -5.20 3.66
CA ALA A 253 26.22 -3.75 3.48
C ALA A 253 25.31 -3.21 2.37
N ALA A 254 25.34 -3.82 1.18
CA ALA A 254 24.55 -3.40 0.04
C ALA A 254 23.03 -3.51 0.28
N MET A 255 22.58 -4.55 1.00
CA MET A 255 21.18 -4.70 1.38
C MET A 255 20.75 -3.63 2.39
N ARG A 256 21.63 -3.26 3.34
CA ARG A 256 21.35 -2.19 4.29
C ARG A 256 21.20 -0.86 3.58
N GLU A 257 22.05 -0.58 2.60
CA GLU A 257 21.93 0.65 1.79
C GLU A 257 20.61 0.71 1.04
N LEU A 258 20.20 -0.37 0.38
CA LEU A 258 18.90 -0.43 -0.32
C LEU A 258 17.73 -0.20 0.66
N VAL A 259 17.74 -0.86 1.82
CA VAL A 259 16.69 -0.67 2.84
C VAL A 259 16.68 0.76 3.40
N ASN A 260 17.85 1.39 3.56
CA ASN A 260 17.95 2.78 3.98
C ASN A 260 17.43 3.74 2.90
N GLU A 261 17.70 3.48 1.63
CA GLU A 261 17.17 4.26 0.51
C GLU A 261 15.64 4.16 0.44
N ILE A 262 15.08 2.95 0.57
CA ILE A 262 13.63 2.74 0.69
C ILE A 262 13.07 3.55 1.87
N ARG A 263 13.75 3.54 3.02
CA ARG A 263 13.32 4.31 4.20
C ARG A 263 13.33 5.82 3.94
N LEU A 264 14.34 6.33 3.25
CA LEU A 264 14.40 7.75 2.86
C LEU A 264 13.23 8.13 1.95
N VAL A 265 12.94 7.30 0.94
CA VAL A 265 11.80 7.54 0.04
C VAL A 265 10.48 7.49 0.80
N VAL A 266 10.27 6.49 1.66
CA VAL A 266 9.04 6.34 2.48
C VAL A 266 8.82 7.52 3.44
N ARG A 267 9.89 8.15 3.93
CA ARG A 267 9.82 9.37 4.76
C ARG A 267 9.51 10.63 3.96
N SER A 268 9.65 10.60 2.64
CA SER A 268 9.52 11.80 1.82
C SER A 268 8.06 12.27 1.72
N PRO A 269 7.82 13.60 1.58
CA PRO A 269 6.50 14.12 1.27
C PRO A 269 5.90 13.53 -0.01
N HIS A 270 6.74 13.19 -0.99
CA HIS A 270 6.32 12.58 -2.25
C HIS A 270 5.68 11.21 -2.05
N PHE A 271 6.19 10.40 -1.11
CA PHE A 271 5.58 9.13 -0.76
C PHE A 271 4.20 9.32 -0.12
N VAL A 272 4.04 10.31 0.76
CA VAL A 272 2.74 10.64 1.36
C VAL A 272 1.71 11.02 0.29
N VAL A 273 2.12 11.86 -0.67
CA VAL A 273 1.26 12.24 -1.82
C VAL A 273 0.88 11.01 -2.65
N ALA A 274 1.85 10.12 -2.94
CA ALA A 274 1.60 8.92 -3.72
C ALA A 274 0.65 7.94 -3.01
N VAL A 275 0.81 7.73 -1.70
CA VAL A 275 -0.11 6.88 -0.91
C VAL A 275 -1.51 7.50 -0.86
N ASN A 276 -1.62 8.82 -0.73
CA ASN A 276 -2.91 9.50 -0.77
C ASN A 276 -3.59 9.36 -2.14
N ALA A 277 -2.85 9.50 -3.23
CA ALA A 277 -3.36 9.27 -4.58
C ALA A 277 -3.82 7.82 -4.79
N ALA A 278 -3.04 6.86 -4.27
CA ALA A 278 -3.41 5.45 -4.27
C ALA A 278 -4.69 5.18 -3.45
N MET A 279 -4.83 5.80 -2.27
CA MET A 279 -6.05 5.71 -1.47
C MET A 279 -7.26 6.30 -2.20
N ASP A 280 -7.11 7.44 -2.86
CA ASP A 280 -8.19 8.04 -3.64
C ASP A 280 -8.68 7.11 -4.75
N ALA A 281 -7.75 6.48 -5.49
CA ALA A 281 -8.07 5.51 -6.53
C ALA A 281 -8.71 4.23 -5.95
N ALA A 282 -8.15 3.70 -4.86
CA ALA A 282 -8.65 2.49 -4.21
C ALA A 282 -10.08 2.67 -3.69
N TRP A 283 -10.40 3.82 -3.10
CA TRP A 283 -11.74 4.12 -2.61
C TRP A 283 -12.75 4.26 -3.74
N ARG A 284 -12.38 4.90 -4.85
CA ARG A 284 -13.24 5.01 -6.03
C ARG A 284 -13.54 3.64 -6.63
N ALA A 285 -12.51 2.82 -6.84
CA ALA A 285 -12.67 1.46 -7.32
C ALA A 285 -13.54 0.60 -6.38
N HIS A 286 -13.37 0.75 -5.07
CA HIS A 286 -14.22 0.06 -4.09
C HIS A 286 -15.68 0.52 -4.16
N ALA A 287 -15.93 1.82 -4.29
CA ALA A 287 -17.27 2.38 -4.43
C ALA A 287 -18.00 1.82 -5.65
N GLU A 288 -17.32 1.71 -6.80
CA GLU A 288 -17.89 1.09 -8.01
C GLU A 288 -18.32 -0.37 -7.76
N VAL A 289 -17.50 -1.14 -7.04
CA VAL A 289 -17.84 -2.53 -6.66
C VAL A 289 -19.04 -2.59 -5.71
N LEU A 290 -19.15 -1.65 -4.76
CA LEU A 290 -20.31 -1.55 -3.87
C LEU A 290 -21.61 -1.32 -4.66
N LEU A 291 -21.58 -0.38 -5.60
CA LEU A 291 -22.72 -0.06 -6.45
C LEU A 291 -23.17 -1.29 -7.23
N GLN A 292 -22.24 -1.97 -7.91
CA GLN A 292 -22.52 -3.18 -8.68
C GLN A 292 -23.07 -4.33 -7.85
N THR A 293 -22.55 -4.53 -6.64
CA THR A 293 -22.84 -5.75 -5.89
C THR A 293 -24.17 -5.66 -5.12
N PHE A 294 -24.61 -4.47 -4.70
CA PHE A 294 -25.72 -4.39 -3.72
C PHE A 294 -26.75 -3.27 -3.91
N PHE A 295 -26.40 -2.14 -4.53
CA PHE A 295 -27.34 -1.02 -4.68
C PHE A 295 -28.03 -0.95 -6.06
N GLN A 296 -27.68 -1.84 -7.00
CA GLN A 296 -28.25 -1.91 -8.34
C GLN A 296 -29.71 -2.43 -8.43
N VAL A 297 -30.39 -2.72 -7.31
CA VAL A 297 -31.79 -3.16 -7.35
C VAL A 297 -32.76 -2.00 -7.62
N THR A 298 -32.44 -0.77 -7.15
CA THR A 298 -33.11 0.50 -7.49
C THR A 298 -32.32 1.70 -6.90
N PRO A 299 -32.21 2.86 -7.57
CA PRO A 299 -31.49 4.05 -7.07
C PRO A 299 -31.94 4.54 -5.68
N ASP A 300 -33.21 4.31 -5.34
CA ASP A 300 -33.82 4.72 -4.07
C ASP A 300 -33.77 3.64 -2.99
N SER A 301 -33.08 2.51 -3.25
CA SER A 301 -32.96 1.44 -2.27
C SER A 301 -32.10 1.89 -1.08
N THR A 302 -32.64 1.68 0.12
CA THR A 302 -31.90 1.92 1.37
C THR A 302 -31.77 0.62 2.15
N LEU A 303 -30.63 0.44 2.80
CA LEU A 303 -30.31 -0.70 3.66
C LEU A 303 -30.27 -0.27 5.12
N SER A 304 -30.50 -1.17 6.08
CA SER A 304 -30.17 -0.86 7.47
C SER A 304 -28.67 -0.59 7.63
N SER A 305 -28.26 0.12 8.69
CA SER A 305 -26.84 0.39 8.96
C SER A 305 -26.00 -0.89 9.06
N GLU A 306 -26.56 -1.96 9.64
CA GLU A 306 -25.94 -3.28 9.71
C GLU A 306 -25.78 -3.92 8.32
N GLN A 307 -26.82 -3.86 7.49
CA GLN A 307 -26.77 -4.36 6.11
C GLN A 307 -25.76 -3.56 5.28
N ALA A 308 -25.74 -2.23 5.38
CA ALA A 308 -24.79 -1.38 4.68
C ALA A 308 -23.34 -1.65 5.11
N ALA A 309 -23.08 -1.82 6.42
CA ALA A 309 -21.76 -2.21 6.91
C ALA A 309 -21.34 -3.60 6.40
N ARG A 310 -22.29 -4.55 6.31
CA ARG A 310 -22.05 -5.87 5.73
C ARG A 310 -21.74 -5.80 4.24
N VAL A 311 -22.42 -4.93 3.49
CA VAL A 311 -22.12 -4.67 2.07
C VAL A 311 -20.68 -4.17 1.90
N LEU A 312 -20.25 -3.21 2.73
CA LEU A 312 -18.89 -2.69 2.73
C LEU A 312 -17.84 -3.78 3.04
N GLU A 313 -18.09 -4.62 4.05
CA GLU A 313 -17.24 -5.76 4.37
C GLU A 313 -17.18 -6.77 3.22
N VAL A 314 -18.31 -7.15 2.65
CA VAL A 314 -18.39 -8.16 1.58
C VAL A 314 -17.72 -7.68 0.29
N ALA A 315 -17.88 -6.41 -0.09
CA ALA A 315 -17.19 -5.85 -1.25
C ALA A 315 -15.67 -5.86 -1.05
N MET A 316 -15.19 -5.56 0.16
CA MET A 316 -13.76 -5.65 0.46
C MET A 316 -13.26 -7.11 0.44
N ASP A 317 -14.04 -8.03 1.01
CA ASP A 317 -13.76 -9.45 1.00
C ASP A 317 -13.70 -10.02 -0.42
N LYS A 318 -14.56 -9.54 -1.33
CA LYS A 318 -14.60 -9.94 -2.73
C LYS A 318 -13.27 -9.64 -3.43
N ILE A 319 -12.75 -8.43 -3.25
CA ILE A 319 -11.43 -8.03 -3.77
C ILE A 319 -10.30 -8.91 -3.17
N ALA A 320 -10.44 -9.36 -1.93
CA ALA A 320 -9.42 -10.16 -1.24
C ALA A 320 -9.42 -11.66 -1.60
N ARG A 321 -10.38 -12.14 -2.40
CA ARG A 321 -10.55 -13.54 -2.77
C ARG A 321 -9.48 -14.01 -3.77
N ASP A 322 -9.23 -15.32 -3.78
CA ASP A 322 -8.18 -15.93 -4.60
C ASP A 322 -8.66 -16.27 -6.01
N ASP A 323 -9.95 -16.55 -6.14
CA ASP A 323 -10.68 -16.83 -7.38
C ASP A 323 -11.15 -15.56 -8.10
N ASP A 324 -11.24 -14.43 -7.42
CA ASP A 324 -11.71 -13.16 -7.99
C ASP A 324 -10.54 -12.28 -8.47
N VAL A 325 -9.87 -12.76 -9.52
CA VAL A 325 -8.71 -12.09 -10.12
C VAL A 325 -9.10 -10.76 -10.77
N ASP A 326 -10.33 -10.64 -11.28
CA ASP A 326 -10.78 -9.45 -12.01
C ASP A 326 -10.93 -8.24 -11.10
N HIS A 327 -11.55 -8.39 -9.91
CA HIS A 327 -11.69 -7.26 -8.97
C HIS A 327 -10.34 -6.83 -8.38
N MET A 328 -9.44 -7.79 -8.13
CA MET A 328 -8.08 -7.50 -7.71
C MET A 328 -7.31 -6.73 -8.79
N ASN A 329 -7.38 -7.19 -10.05
CA ASN A 329 -6.72 -6.51 -11.17
C ASN A 329 -7.33 -5.13 -11.45
N ALA A 330 -8.64 -4.98 -11.30
CA ALA A 330 -9.32 -3.69 -11.41
C ALA A 330 -8.82 -2.72 -10.34
N LEU A 331 -8.71 -3.15 -9.08
CA LEU A 331 -8.17 -2.31 -8.00
C LEU A 331 -6.71 -1.92 -8.24
N VAL A 332 -5.85 -2.88 -8.58
CA VAL A 332 -4.43 -2.62 -8.85
C VAL A 332 -4.25 -1.74 -10.09
N GLY A 333 -5.06 -1.96 -11.13
CA GLY A 333 -5.10 -1.14 -12.33
C GLY A 333 -5.54 0.30 -12.05
N ALA A 334 -6.60 0.49 -11.25
CA ALA A 334 -7.09 1.81 -10.86
C ALA A 334 -6.04 2.60 -10.08
N ILE A 335 -5.33 1.95 -9.15
CA ILE A 335 -4.24 2.59 -8.39
C ILE A 335 -3.06 2.91 -9.33
N GLY A 336 -2.64 1.94 -10.14
CA GLY A 336 -1.50 2.10 -11.05
C GLY A 336 -1.70 3.14 -12.16
N ALA A 337 -2.95 3.36 -12.59
CA ALA A 337 -3.32 4.37 -13.56
C ALA A 337 -3.45 5.79 -12.95
N CYS A 338 -3.33 5.92 -11.63
CA CYS A 338 -3.42 7.22 -10.98
C CYS A 338 -2.17 8.06 -11.30
N GLU A 339 -2.37 9.28 -11.83
CA GLU A 339 -1.28 10.20 -12.22
C GLU A 339 -0.30 10.45 -11.07
N GLY A 340 -0.79 10.61 -9.84
CA GLY A 340 0.07 10.83 -8.67
C GLY A 340 1.00 9.65 -8.36
N VAL A 341 0.53 8.42 -8.60
CA VAL A 341 1.34 7.19 -8.45
C VAL A 341 2.35 7.10 -9.60
N HIS A 342 1.91 7.34 -10.84
CA HIS A 342 2.78 7.29 -12.01
C HIS A 342 3.92 8.33 -11.94
N PHE A 343 3.57 9.59 -11.64
CA PHE A 343 4.52 10.67 -11.42
C PHE A 343 5.54 10.31 -10.35
N PHE A 344 5.07 9.84 -9.19
CA PHE A 344 5.95 9.45 -8.10
C PHE A 344 6.94 8.34 -8.49
N THR A 345 6.48 7.30 -9.20
CA THR A 345 7.36 6.22 -9.65
C THR A 345 8.39 6.67 -10.69
N SER A 346 8.10 7.74 -11.44
CA SER A 346 9.01 8.34 -12.41
C SER A 346 10.09 9.17 -11.70
N VAL A 347 9.72 9.92 -10.66
CA VAL A 347 10.66 10.74 -9.84
C VAL A 347 11.71 9.90 -9.09
N ILE A 348 11.50 8.59 -8.93
CA ILE A 348 12.49 7.70 -8.30
C ILE A 348 13.74 7.54 -9.17
N TRP A 349 13.63 7.66 -10.50
CA TRP A 349 14.71 7.42 -11.46
C TRP A 349 15.67 8.61 -11.54
#